data_AF-A0A3M1HNT8-F1
#
_entry.id   AF-A0A3M1HNT8-F1
#
_cell.length_a   1.000
_cell.length_b   1.000
_cell.length_c   1.000
_cell.angle_alpha   90.00
_cell.angle_beta   90.00
_cell.angle_gamma   90.00
#
_symmetry.space_group_name_H-M   'P 1'
#
loop_
_entity.id
_entity.type
_entity.pdbx_description
1 polymer ?
#
loop_
_entity_poly.entity_id
_entity_poly.type
_entity_poly.pdbx_seq_one_letter_code
_entity_poly.pdbx_strand_id
1 'polypeptide(L)'
;MLLVVLGMIGAGLQGVPRRHWDVTFSSSPFNIALPAASQVFLAILGIGAIIAIVGGVMYLAVVLVSVFTGERREANRLTLVASQANPLVEHAIPNAGKEAEGELAPRGALTIVFIFLAFFALYYLSNWWLLGRTWFIR
;
A
#
# COMPACT_ATOMS: atom_id res chain seq x y z
N MET A 1 7.86 3.33 3.24
CA MET A 1 6.98 2.80 2.17
C MET A 1 6.84 3.75 0.99
N LEU A 2 6.57 5.04 1.19
CA LEU A 2 6.42 6.01 0.10
C LEU A 2 7.59 6.03 -0.90
N LEU A 3 8.85 6.01 -0.43
CA LEU A 3 10.03 5.99 -1.29
C LEU A 3 10.11 4.73 -2.17
N VAL A 4 9.70 3.58 -1.65
CA VAL A 4 9.66 2.32 -2.42
C VAL A 4 8.64 2.45 -3.55
N VAL A 5 7.47 3.01 -3.27
CA VAL A 5 6.42 3.23 -4.27
C VAL A 5 6.89 4.19 -5.36
N LEU A 6 7.46 5.33 -4.99
CA LEU A 6 7.96 6.32 -5.96
C LEU A 6 9.10 5.74 -6.81
N GLY A 7 10.04 5.03 -6.19
CA GLY A 7 11.13 4.36 -6.91
C GLY A 7 10.62 3.31 -7.90
N MET A 8 9.61 2.50 -7.51
CA MET A 8 9.02 1.50 -8.40
C MET A 8 8.22 2.11 -9.56
N ILE A 9 7.44 3.16 -9.31
CA ILE A 9 6.69 3.87 -10.37
C ILE A 9 7.66 4.52 -11.35
N GLY A 10 8.68 5.22 -10.83
CA GLY A 10 9.70 5.89 -11.64
C GLY A 10 10.51 4.90 -12.48
N ALA A 11 10.93 3.78 -11.91
CA ALA A 11 11.62 2.71 -12.65
C ALA A 11 10.72 2.09 -13.73
N GLY A 12 9.44 1.85 -13.42
CA GLY A 12 8.46 1.32 -14.37
C GLY A 12 8.22 2.23 -15.57
N LEU A 13 8.13 3.54 -15.35
CA LEU A 13 8.00 4.55 -16.42
C LEU A 13 9.21 4.54 -17.38
N GLN A 14 10.39 4.18 -16.89
CA GLN A 14 11.60 4.07 -17.71
C GLN A 14 11.76 2.71 -18.39
N GLY A 15 10.74 1.85 -18.33
CA GLY A 15 10.74 0.54 -19.02
C GLY A 15 11.50 -0.55 -18.28
N VAL A 16 11.82 -0.38 -16.99
CA VAL A 16 12.45 -1.44 -16.19
C VAL A 16 11.53 -2.65 -16.10
N PRO A 17 11.97 -3.86 -16.51
CA PRO A 17 11.14 -5.05 -16.49
C PRO A 17 10.83 -5.48 -15.06
N ARG A 18 9.59 -5.94 -14.85
CA ARG A 18 9.18 -6.55 -13.57
C ARG A 18 9.65 -8.00 -13.52
N ARG A 19 9.97 -8.48 -12.32
CA ARG A 19 10.40 -9.88 -12.06
C ARG A 19 11.72 -10.26 -12.77
N HIS A 20 12.55 -9.28 -13.09
CA HIS A 20 13.91 -9.50 -13.54
C HIS A 20 14.88 -9.10 -12.43
N TRP A 21 15.94 -9.89 -12.23
CA TRP A 21 16.88 -9.69 -11.11
C TRP A 21 18.04 -8.77 -11.49
N ASP A 22 18.44 -8.73 -12.76
CA ASP A 22 19.53 -7.89 -13.27
C ASP A 22 19.01 -6.82 -14.24
N VAL A 23 18.96 -5.56 -13.80
CA VAL A 23 18.48 -4.46 -14.66
C VAL A 23 19.53 -4.02 -15.69
N THR A 24 20.80 -4.39 -15.53
CA THR A 24 21.87 -4.04 -16.48
C THR A 24 22.00 -5.03 -17.63
N PHE A 25 21.33 -6.18 -17.54
CA PHE A 25 21.42 -7.28 -18.51
C PHE A 25 22.86 -7.74 -18.78
N SER A 26 23.73 -7.65 -17.78
CA SER A 26 25.18 -7.89 -17.89
C SER A 26 25.57 -9.27 -18.44
N SER A 27 24.69 -10.27 -18.27
CA SER A 27 24.88 -11.66 -18.69
C SER A 27 24.00 -12.09 -19.87
N SER A 28 23.29 -11.16 -20.51
CA SER A 28 22.36 -11.47 -21.60
C SER A 28 23.03 -11.40 -22.97
N PRO A 29 22.76 -12.34 -23.89
CA PRO A 29 23.16 -12.21 -25.30
C PRO A 29 22.39 -11.09 -26.03
N PHE A 30 21.26 -10.64 -25.48
CA PHE A 30 20.50 -9.50 -25.96
C PHE A 30 20.45 -8.41 -24.88
N ASN A 31 21.19 -7.33 -25.08
CA ASN A 31 21.26 -6.21 -24.13
C ASN A 31 20.24 -5.14 -24.47
N ILE A 32 19.38 -4.82 -23.50
CA ILE A 32 18.45 -3.70 -23.58
C ILE A 32 19.06 -2.55 -22.78
N ALA A 33 19.44 -1.47 -23.48
CA ALA A 33 19.97 -0.28 -22.83
C ALA A 33 18.81 0.52 -22.20
N LEU A 34 18.76 0.53 -20.87
CA LEU A 34 17.79 1.34 -20.12
C LEU A 34 18.31 2.77 -19.91
N PRO A 35 17.43 3.79 -19.85
CA PRO A 35 17.83 5.16 -19.57
C PRO A 35 18.56 5.27 -18.22
N ALA A 36 19.58 6.13 -18.12
CA ALA A 36 20.33 6.33 -16.87
C ALA A 36 19.45 6.77 -15.68
N ALA A 37 18.35 7.48 -15.96
CA ALA A 37 17.36 7.86 -14.97
C ALA A 37 16.74 6.66 -14.22
N SER A 38 16.69 5.47 -14.84
CA SER A 38 16.21 4.24 -14.18
C SER A 38 17.04 3.89 -12.94
N GLN A 39 18.36 4.10 -12.97
CA GLN A 39 19.26 3.82 -11.85
C GLN A 39 18.98 4.74 -10.66
N VAL A 40 18.64 6.01 -10.92
CA VAL A 40 18.26 6.96 -9.86
C VAL A 40 16.99 6.50 -9.14
N PHE A 41 15.96 6.08 -9.89
CA PHE A 41 14.73 5.58 -9.29
C PHE A 41 14.93 4.26 -8.54
N LEU A 42 15.80 3.37 -9.03
CA LEU A 42 16.20 2.16 -8.32
C LEU A 42 17.01 2.45 -7.05
N ALA A 43 17.84 3.49 -7.05
CA ALA A 43 18.54 3.95 -5.85
C ALA A 43 17.56 4.47 -4.79
N ILE A 44 16.56 5.26 -5.19
CA ILE A 44 15.48 5.74 -4.30
C ILE A 44 14.71 4.55 -3.70
N LEU A 45 14.39 3.55 -4.52
CA LEU A 45 13.79 2.30 -4.06
C LEU A 45 14.68 1.61 -3.02
N GLY A 46 15.98 1.49 -3.28
CA GLY A 46 16.96 0.88 -2.38
C GLY A 46 17.01 1.58 -1.02
N ILE A 47 17.06 2.91 -1.00
CA ILE A 47 16.99 3.71 0.25
C ILE A 47 15.68 3.43 0.99
N GLY A 48 14.56 3.44 0.27
CA GLY A 48 13.25 3.13 0.83
C GLY A 48 13.18 1.72 1.44
N ALA A 49 13.84 0.74 0.82
CA ALA A 49 13.91 -0.64 1.29
C ALA A 49 14.77 -0.77 2.55
N ILE A 50 15.90 -0.07 2.64
CA ILE A 50 16.73 -0.06 3.86
C ILE A 50 15.92 0.49 5.03
N ILE A 51 15.23 1.63 4.84
CA ILE A 51 14.38 2.22 5.88
C ILE A 51 13.27 1.23 6.31
N ALA A 52 12.69 0.50 5.35
CA ALA A 52 11.68 -0.51 5.63
C ALA A 52 12.21 -1.65 6.49
N ILE A 53 13.40 -2.16 6.17
CA ILE A 53 14.07 -3.22 6.95
C ILE A 53 14.34 -2.73 8.37
N VAL A 54 14.89 -1.52 8.53
CA VAL A 54 15.14 -0.93 9.85
C VAL A 54 13.84 -0.82 10.66
N GLY A 55 12.76 -0.32 10.06
CA GLY A 55 11.45 -0.26 10.71
C GLY A 55 10.91 -1.64 11.10
N GLY A 56 11.09 -2.65 10.25
CA GLY A 56 10.71 -4.03 10.54
C GLY A 56 11.51 -4.63 11.70
N VAL A 57 12.82 -4.39 11.75
CA VAL A 57 13.69 -4.81 12.87
C VAL A 57 13.27 -4.12 14.16
N MET A 58 12.99 -2.82 14.14
CA MET A 58 12.50 -2.09 15.31
C MET A 58 11.17 -2.66 15.80
N TYR A 59 10.24 -2.95 14.90
CA TYR A 59 8.97 -3.60 15.26
C TYR A 59 9.19 -4.95 15.95
N LEU A 60 10.03 -5.80 15.35
CA LEU A 60 10.36 -7.11 15.95
C LEU A 60 11.00 -6.94 17.33
N ALA A 61 11.94 -5.99 17.48
CA ALA A 61 12.57 -5.72 18.77
C ALA A 61 11.53 -5.30 19.83
N VAL A 62 10.63 -4.37 19.50
CA VAL A 62 9.56 -3.94 20.42
C VAL A 62 8.63 -5.09 20.80
N VAL A 63 8.22 -5.90 19.83
CA VAL A 63 7.36 -7.06 20.07
C VAL A 63 8.04 -8.08 20.96
N LEU A 64 9.29 -8.46 20.65
CA LEU A 64 10.03 -9.45 21.42
C LEU A 64 10.28 -8.95 22.85
N VAL A 65 10.70 -7.70 23.02
CA VAL A 65 10.86 -7.10 24.36
C VAL A 65 9.54 -7.13 25.12
N SER A 66 8.44 -6.73 24.50
CA SER A 66 7.12 -6.76 25.12
C SER A 66 6.69 -8.17 25.53
N VAL A 67 6.96 -9.19 24.70
CA VAL A 67 6.61 -10.58 25.00
C VAL A 67 7.45 -11.15 26.14
N PHE A 68 8.76 -10.88 26.17
CA PHE A 68 9.66 -11.45 27.17
C PHE A 68 9.69 -10.68 28.50
N THR A 69 9.43 -9.37 28.47
CA THR A 69 9.56 -8.50 29.65
C THR A 69 8.28 -7.77 30.05
N GLY A 70 7.21 -7.87 29.26
CA GLY A 70 5.95 -7.20 29.53
C GLY A 70 5.19 -7.80 30.71
N GLU A 71 4.55 -6.94 31.51
CA GLU A 71 3.64 -7.37 32.57
C GLU A 71 2.46 -8.16 31.99
N ARG A 72 2.09 -9.27 32.64
CA ARG A 72 0.91 -10.04 32.27
C ARG A 72 -0.34 -9.17 32.46
N ARG A 73 -1.06 -8.90 31.37
CA ARG A 73 -2.33 -8.18 31.40
C ARG A 73 -3.49 -9.18 31.46
N GLU A 74 -4.40 -8.98 32.41
CA GLU A 74 -5.68 -9.71 32.49
C GLU A 74 -6.50 -9.49 31.22
N ALA A 75 -7.17 -10.54 30.74
CA ALA A 75 -7.85 -10.58 29.43
C ALA A 75 -8.93 -9.48 29.26
N ASN A 76 -9.48 -8.96 30.38
CA ASN A 76 -10.47 -7.89 30.37
C ASN A 76 -9.92 -6.53 29.91
N ARG A 77 -8.59 -6.38 29.79
CA ARG A 77 -7.94 -5.14 29.34
C ARG A 77 -7.31 -5.23 27.95
N LEU A 78 -7.37 -6.42 27.32
CA LEU A 78 -6.70 -6.73 26.04
C LEU A 78 -7.60 -6.63 24.82
N THR A 79 -8.82 -6.10 24.96
CA THR A 79 -9.63 -5.69 23.82
C THR A 79 -9.02 -4.44 23.19
N LEU A 80 -7.98 -4.63 22.38
CA LEU A 80 -7.43 -3.65 21.44
C LEU A 80 -8.50 -3.09 20.45
N VAL A 81 -9.73 -3.63 20.49
CA VAL A 81 -10.87 -3.24 19.66
C VAL A 81 -12.05 -2.67 20.46
N ALA A 82 -12.11 -2.82 21.79
CA ALA A 82 -13.25 -2.31 22.55
C ALA A 82 -12.94 -2.29 24.05
N SER A 83 -12.44 -1.17 24.55
CA SER A 83 -12.78 -0.80 25.91
C SER A 83 -14.31 -0.82 25.98
N GLN A 84 -14.89 -1.81 26.69
CA GLN A 84 -16.32 -1.85 27.00
C GLN A 84 -16.78 -0.63 27.82
N ALA A 85 -15.84 0.22 28.26
CA ALA A 85 -16.07 1.49 28.92
C ALA A 85 -15.61 2.69 28.07
N ASN A 86 -15.59 2.56 26.74
CA ASN A 86 -15.40 3.70 25.85
C ASN A 86 -16.80 4.13 25.35
N PRO A 87 -17.27 5.35 25.64
CA PRO A 87 -18.57 5.84 25.17
C PRO A 87 -18.68 5.85 23.63
N LEU A 88 -17.56 5.74 22.90
CA LEU A 88 -17.55 5.58 21.45
C LEU A 88 -17.84 4.14 20.98
N VAL A 89 -17.67 3.14 21.84
CA VAL A 89 -17.97 1.73 21.54
C VAL A 89 -19.46 1.45 21.69
N GLU A 90 -20.17 2.16 22.57
CA GLU A 90 -21.63 2.05 22.69
C GLU A 90 -22.35 2.48 21.40
N HIS A 91 -21.75 3.40 20.64
CA HIS A 91 -22.22 3.77 19.29
C HIS A 91 -21.69 2.84 18.17
N ALA A 92 -20.68 2.02 18.45
CA ALA A 92 -20.04 1.13 17.47
C ALA A 92 -20.46 -0.34 17.60
N ILE A 93 -21.24 -0.70 18.63
CA ILE A 93 -22.02 -1.94 18.65
C ILE A 93 -23.32 -1.62 17.90
N PRO A 94 -23.43 -1.94 16.59
CA PRO A 94 -24.72 -1.79 15.93
C PRO A 94 -25.69 -2.68 16.67
N ASN A 95 -26.71 -2.06 17.26
CA ASN A 95 -27.85 -2.67 17.93
C ASN A 95 -28.05 -4.13 17.50
N ALA A 96 -27.59 -5.08 18.32
CA ALA A 96 -27.84 -6.50 18.08
C ALA A 96 -29.37 -6.70 18.06
N GLY A 97 -29.94 -6.81 16.86
CA GLY A 97 -31.37 -7.02 16.65
C GLY A 97 -32.24 -5.80 16.34
N LYS A 98 -31.68 -4.63 16.00
CA LYS A 98 -32.45 -3.57 15.34
C LYS A 98 -31.85 -3.31 13.97
N GLU A 99 -32.60 -3.65 12.91
CA GLU A 99 -32.27 -3.19 11.56
C GLU A 99 -32.05 -1.67 11.62
N ALA A 100 -30.98 -1.19 10.99
CA ALA A 100 -30.64 0.21 10.98
C ALA A 100 -31.71 0.98 10.18
N GLU A 101 -32.81 1.32 10.84
CA GLU A 101 -33.83 2.20 10.31
C GLU A 101 -33.31 3.64 10.46
N GLY A 102 -32.55 4.09 9.46
CA GLY A 102 -31.91 5.40 9.43
C GLY A 102 -31.07 5.60 8.17
N GLU A 103 -31.07 6.82 7.64
CA GLU A 103 -30.34 7.23 6.44
C GLU A 103 -28.92 6.63 6.37
N LEU A 104 -28.59 6.04 5.22
CA LEU A 104 -27.28 5.46 4.82
C LEU A 104 -26.09 6.12 5.55
N ALA A 105 -25.75 5.56 6.71
CA ALA A 105 -24.72 6.03 7.63
C ALA A 105 -23.40 5.34 7.25
N PRO A 106 -22.75 5.74 6.14
CA PRO A 106 -21.83 6.87 6.22
C PRO A 106 -21.72 7.67 4.90
N ARG A 107 -22.42 8.82 4.80
CA ARG A 107 -22.35 9.74 3.65
C ARG A 107 -20.92 10.11 3.21
N GLY A 108 -20.01 10.27 4.18
CA GLY A 108 -18.60 10.58 3.90
C GLY A 108 -17.85 9.44 3.21
N ALA A 109 -18.02 8.20 3.65
CA ALA A 109 -17.35 7.05 3.04
C ALA A 109 -17.88 6.81 1.61
N LEU A 110 -19.19 6.89 1.44
CA LEU A 110 -19.83 6.79 0.11
C LEU A 110 -19.31 7.88 -0.83
N THR A 111 -19.14 9.11 -0.35
CA THR A 111 -18.54 10.21 -1.13
C THR A 111 -17.10 9.90 -1.55
N ILE A 112 -16.25 9.43 -0.63
CA ILE A 112 -14.85 9.06 -0.94
C ILE A 112 -14.80 7.91 -1.95
N VAL A 113 -15.70 6.93 -1.83
CA VAL A 113 -15.81 5.81 -2.77
C VAL A 113 -16.13 6.32 -4.18
N PHE A 114 -17.10 7.23 -4.33
CA PHE A 114 -17.41 7.78 -5.65
C PHE A 114 -16.28 8.65 -6.23
N ILE A 115 -15.58 9.44 -5.39
CA ILE A 115 -14.39 10.19 -5.83
C ILE A 115 -13.30 9.23 -6.32
N PHE A 116 -13.01 8.19 -5.55
CA PHE A 116 -12.03 7.17 -5.93
C PHE A 116 -12.45 6.44 -7.20
N LEU A 117 -13.72 6.06 -7.32
CA LEU A 117 -14.27 5.39 -8.49
C LEU A 117 -14.14 6.26 -9.75
N ALA A 118 -14.46 7.54 -9.64
CA ALA A 118 -14.31 8.50 -10.74
C ALA A 118 -12.84 8.63 -11.17
N PHE A 119 -11.91 8.78 -10.21
CA PHE A 119 -10.48 8.83 -10.50
C PHE A 119 -9.98 7.54 -11.17
N PHE A 120 -10.37 6.38 -10.63
CA PHE A 120 -10.02 5.08 -11.20
C PHE A 120 -10.54 4.91 -12.62
N ALA A 121 -11.81 5.25 -12.88
CA ALA A 121 -12.42 5.15 -14.21
C ALA A 121 -11.70 6.06 -15.22
N LEU A 122 -11.43 7.32 -14.85
CA LEU A 122 -10.69 8.26 -15.70
C LEU A 122 -9.28 7.77 -16.01
N TYR A 123 -8.54 7.29 -15.00
CA TYR A 123 -7.19 6.77 -15.18
C TYR A 123 -7.18 5.52 -16.06
N TYR A 124 -8.06 4.55 -15.78
CA TYR A 124 -8.17 3.30 -16.52
C TYR A 124 -8.52 3.55 -17.99
N LEU A 125 -9.54 4.37 -18.27
CA LEU A 125 -9.98 4.65 -19.63
C LEU A 125 -8.93 5.45 -20.42
N SER A 126 -8.28 6.43 -19.78
CA SER A 126 -7.19 7.18 -20.41
C SER A 126 -6.02 6.27 -20.78
N ASN A 127 -5.63 5.37 -19.88
CA ASN A 127 -4.55 4.43 -20.13
C ASN A 127 -4.94 3.43 -21.24
N TRP A 128 -6.16 2.89 -21.21
CA TRP A 128 -6.67 2.01 -22.26
C TRP A 128 -6.65 2.70 -23.64
N TRP A 129 -7.08 3.95 -23.71
CA TRP A 129 -7.07 4.73 -24.95
C TRP A 129 -5.65 5.01 -25.47
N LEU A 130 -4.70 5.33 -24.59
CA LEU A 130 -3.29 5.53 -24.94
C LEU A 130 -2.62 4.24 -25.44
N LEU A 131 -2.89 3.11 -24.77
CA LEU A 131 -2.41 1.79 -25.17
C LEU A 131 -2.99 1.37 -26.53
N GLY A 132 -4.28 1.61 -26.76
CA GLY A 132 -4.93 1.33 -28.03
C GLY A 132 -4.35 2.13 -29.20
N ARG A 133 -3.78 3.32 -28.95
CA ARG A 133 -3.12 4.14 -29.97
C ARG A 133 -1.67 3.76 -30.25
N THR A 134 -0.98 3.21 -29.26
CA THR A 134 0.45 2.90 -29.36
C THR A 134 0.70 1.48 -29.85
N TRP A 135 -0.27 0.58 -29.72
CA TRP A 135 -0.21 -0.77 -30.25
C TRP A 135 -0.59 -0.81 -31.74
N PHE A 136 0.33 -0.39 -32.61
CA PHE A 136 0.23 -0.68 -34.04
C PHE A 136 0.49 -2.17 -34.27
N ILE A 137 -0.56 -2.95 -34.56
CA ILE A 137 -0.39 -4.28 -35.15
C ILE A 137 0.02 -4.06 -36.60
N ARG A 138 1.28 -4.36 -36.93
CA ARG A 138 1.74 -4.63 -38.29
C ARG A 138 2.01 -6.11 -38.43
#